data_AF-A0A4W5K3Q2-F1
#
_entry.id   AF-A0A4W5K3Q2-F1
#
_cell.length_a   1.000
_cell.length_b   1.000
_cell.length_c   1.000
_cell.angle_alpha   90.00
_cell.angle_beta   90.00
_cell.angle_gamma   90.00
#
_symmetry.space_group_name_H-M   'P 1'
#
loop_
_entity.id
_entity.type
_entity.pdbx_description
1 polymer ?
#
loop_
_entity_poly.entity_id
_entity_poly.type
_entity_poly.pdbx_seq_one_letter_code
_entity_poly.pdbx_strand_id
1 'polypeptide(L)'
;MHVSVRVHVRVCVSLSPDGQWDLSNYHLMDLGRPHHSIRCMAMVHDKVWCGYKNKIHVIQPKSMQIEKSFDAHPRRESQVRQLAWIGDGVWVSIRLDSTLRLYHALTHQHLQDVDIEPYVSKMLGRKNLS
;
A
#
# COMPACT_ATOMS: atom_id res chain seq x y z
N MET A 1 23.09 -19.80 12.70
CA MET A 1 23.31 -18.49 12.04
C MET A 1 21.99 -18.05 11.43
N HIS A 2 21.33 -17.04 11.99
CA HIS A 2 20.07 -16.54 11.46
C HIS A 2 20.38 -15.48 10.40
N VAL A 3 20.20 -15.80 9.11
CA VAL A 3 20.26 -14.80 8.04
C VAL A 3 19.00 -13.95 8.17
N SER A 4 19.15 -12.71 8.64
CA SER A 4 18.05 -11.74 8.72
C SER A 4 17.97 -11.00 7.38
N VAL A 5 17.09 -11.49 6.49
CA VAL A 5 16.77 -10.80 5.24
C VAL A 5 15.81 -9.66 5.57
N ARG A 6 16.29 -8.42 5.58
CA ARG A 6 15.49 -7.24 5.96
C ARG A 6 14.57 -6.81 4.82
N VAL A 7 13.33 -6.43 5.14
CA VAL A 7 12.40 -5.86 4.14
C VAL A 7 12.69 -4.38 4.05
N HIS A 8 13.24 -3.95 2.92
CA HIS A 8 13.65 -2.57 2.71
C HIS A 8 12.67 -1.88 1.80
N VAL A 9 12.07 -0.78 2.26
CA VAL A 9 11.64 0.24 1.32
C VAL A 9 12.93 0.86 0.80
N ARG A 10 13.28 0.57 -0.46
CA ARG A 10 14.23 1.41 -1.19
C ARG A 10 13.41 2.51 -1.84
N VAL A 11 13.35 3.68 -1.18
CA VAL A 11 12.90 4.89 -1.85
C VAL A 11 14.13 5.44 -2.56
N CYS A 12 14.26 5.12 -3.84
CA CYS A 12 15.10 5.84 -4.78
C CYS A 12 14.10 6.58 -5.69
N VAL A 13 14.30 7.81 -6.13
CA VAL A 13 15.56 8.30 -6.67
C VAL A 13 15.55 9.83 -6.73
N SER A 14 16.68 10.47 -6.45
CA SER A 14 16.97 11.82 -6.95
C SER A 14 17.54 11.73 -8.35
N LEU A 15 17.24 12.70 -9.20
CA LEU A 15 17.98 12.86 -10.45
C LEU A 15 19.34 13.49 -10.11
N SER A 16 20.41 12.91 -10.61
CA SER A 16 21.71 13.57 -10.61
C SER A 16 21.68 14.81 -11.51
N PRO A 17 22.62 15.76 -11.37
CA PRO A 17 22.63 16.99 -12.17
C PRO A 17 22.69 16.79 -13.69
N ASP A 18 23.12 15.61 -14.14
CA ASP A 18 23.14 15.16 -15.53
C ASP A 18 21.83 14.49 -15.98
N GLY A 19 20.78 14.50 -15.13
CA GLY A 19 19.47 13.94 -15.42
C GLY A 19 19.39 12.41 -15.33
N GLN A 20 20.44 11.76 -14.84
CA GLN A 20 20.41 10.32 -14.60
C GLN A 20 19.81 9.98 -13.23
N TRP A 21 19.40 8.73 -13.08
CA TRP A 21 18.97 8.22 -11.79
C TRP A 21 20.19 8.07 -10.85
N ASP A 22 20.20 8.82 -9.75
CA ASP A 22 21.23 8.69 -8.72
C ASP A 22 20.98 7.42 -7.89
N LEU A 23 21.71 6.36 -8.21
CA LEU A 23 21.65 5.07 -7.51
C LEU A 23 22.50 5.04 -6.24
N SER A 24 23.34 6.06 -6.01
CA SER A 24 24.21 6.20 -4.84
C SER A 24 23.48 6.81 -3.64
N ASN A 25 22.54 7.73 -3.88
CA ASN A 25 21.76 8.39 -2.84
C ASN A 25 20.38 7.74 -2.69
N TYR A 26 20.32 6.68 -1.90
CA TYR A 26 19.06 6.04 -1.53
C TYR A 26 18.89 5.95 -0.02
N HIS A 27 17.63 6.03 0.42
CA HIS A 27 17.28 5.85 1.82
C HIS A 27 16.70 4.46 2.05
N LEU A 28 17.19 3.81 3.11
CA LEU A 28 16.68 2.54 3.60
C LEU A 28 15.78 2.78 4.81
N MET A 29 14.56 2.26 4.72
CA MET A 29 13.60 2.31 5.81
C MET A 29 13.02 0.92 6.08
N ASP A 30 12.96 0.57 7.37
CA ASP A 30 12.41 -0.69 7.85
C ASP A 30 10.97 -0.48 8.37
N LEU A 31 10.04 -1.29 7.87
CA LEU A 31 8.63 -1.26 8.26
C LEU A 31 8.25 -2.38 9.24
N GLY A 32 9.19 -3.25 9.62
CA GLY A 32 8.98 -4.28 10.64
C GLY A 32 9.64 -5.62 10.35
N ARG A 33 9.21 -6.66 11.09
CA ARG A 33 9.85 -7.99 11.03
C ARG A 33 9.81 -8.59 9.62
N PRO A 34 10.86 -9.34 9.23
CA PRO A 34 11.17 -9.67 7.83
C PRO A 34 10.23 -10.67 7.14
N HIS A 35 9.18 -11.14 7.80
CA HIS A 35 8.39 -12.26 7.30
C HIS A 35 7.44 -11.92 6.14
N HIS A 36 7.30 -10.64 5.77
CA HIS A 36 6.34 -10.22 4.73
C HIS A 36 6.89 -9.08 3.89
N SER A 37 6.67 -9.11 2.58
CA SER A 37 7.07 -8.03 1.68
C SER A 37 6.07 -6.88 1.68
N ILE A 38 6.53 -5.69 1.30
CA ILE A 38 5.66 -4.57 0.94
C ILE A 38 4.94 -4.95 -0.35
N ARG A 39 3.62 -4.87 -0.34
CA ARG A 39 2.81 -5.34 -1.48
C ARG A 39 2.56 -4.25 -2.51
N CYS A 40 2.36 -3.02 -2.04
CA CYS A 40 2.04 -1.87 -2.88
C CYS A 40 2.44 -0.57 -2.19
N MET A 41 2.65 0.47 -2.98
CA MET A 41 2.95 1.82 -2.52
C MET A 41 2.30 2.83 -3.45
N ALA A 42 1.90 3.99 -2.92
CA ALA A 42 1.40 5.11 -3.71
C ALA A 42 1.85 6.43 -3.07
N MET A 43 2.19 7.42 -3.90
CA MET A 43 2.29 8.81 -3.47
C MET A 43 0.88 9.35 -3.25
N VAL A 44 0.64 9.93 -2.07
CA VAL A 44 -0.64 10.51 -1.64
C VAL A 44 -0.32 11.88 -1.06
N HIS A 45 -0.67 12.94 -1.80
CA HIS A 45 -0.21 14.31 -1.54
C HIS A 45 1.32 14.40 -1.42
N ASP A 46 1.85 14.68 -0.22
CA ASP A 46 3.28 14.80 0.07
C ASP A 46 3.84 13.59 0.84
N LYS A 47 3.05 12.52 0.98
CA LYS A 47 3.38 11.32 1.77
C LYS A 47 3.33 10.07 0.91
N VAL A 48 4.05 9.04 1.34
CA VAL A 48 4.01 7.72 0.71
C VAL A 48 3.18 6.78 1.57
N TRP A 49 2.11 6.22 0.99
CA TRP A 49 1.32 5.18 1.62
C TRP A 49 1.81 3.81 1.16
N CYS A 50 2.04 2.89 2.10
CA CYS A 50 2.57 1.55 1.84
C CYS A 50 1.64 0.48 2.43
N GLY A 51 1.27 -0.52 1.63
CA GLY A 51 0.56 -1.71 2.09
C GLY A 51 1.51 -2.79 2.60
N TYR A 52 1.36 -3.17 3.87
CA TYR A 52 2.13 -4.24 4.53
C TYR A 52 1.20 -5.07 5.43
N LYS A 53 1.05 -6.37 5.13
CA LYS A 53 0.00 -7.22 5.74
C LYS A 53 -1.39 -6.58 5.63
N ASN A 54 -2.16 -6.59 6.70
CA ASN A 54 -3.45 -5.93 6.83
C ASN A 54 -3.33 -4.43 7.17
N LYS A 55 -2.13 -3.83 7.10
CA LYS A 55 -1.86 -2.45 7.52
C LYS A 55 -1.47 -1.53 6.37
N ILE A 56 -1.76 -0.25 6.57
CA ILE A 56 -1.21 0.87 5.83
C ILE A 56 -0.21 1.59 6.71
N HIS A 57 0.98 1.86 6.16
CA HIS A 57 1.97 2.76 6.74
C HIS A 57 2.02 4.04 5.92
N VAL A 58 1.93 5.18 6.59
CA VAL A 58 2.07 6.51 5.99
C VAL A 58 3.44 7.04 6.34
N ILE A 59 4.25 7.31 5.33
CA ILE A 59 5.66 7.63 5.44
C ILE A 59 5.89 9.04 4.94
N GLN A 60 6.62 9.84 5.72
CA GLN A 60 7.12 11.13 5.28
C GLN A 60 8.42 10.94 4.48
N PRO A 61 8.43 11.18 3.16
CA PRO A 61 9.59 10.86 2.32
C PRO A 61 10.81 11.72 2.62
N LYS A 62 10.64 12.92 3.18
CA LYS A 62 11.75 13.82 3.53
C LYS A 62 12.49 13.39 4.80
N SER A 63 11.76 12.92 5.81
CA SER A 63 12.34 12.49 7.10
C SER A 63 12.55 10.98 7.17
N MET A 64 11.97 10.23 6.23
CA MET A 64 11.97 8.77 6.19
C MET A 64 11.41 8.15 7.49
N GLN A 65 10.35 8.75 8.02
CA GLN A 65 9.68 8.31 9.25
C GLN A 65 8.25 7.86 8.98
N ILE A 66 7.79 6.87 9.75
CA ILE A 66 6.39 6.45 9.76
C ILE A 66 5.61 7.46 10.58
N GLU A 67 4.76 8.27 9.94
CA GLU A 67 3.88 9.20 10.64
C GLU A 67 2.63 8.51 11.19
N LYS A 68 2.11 7.53 10.45
CA LYS A 68 0.90 6.81 10.84
C LYS A 68 0.98 5.36 10.43
N SER A 69 0.39 4.49 11.25
CA SER A 69 0.10 3.11 10.89
C SER A 69 -1.31 2.77 11.35
N PHE A 70 -2.08 2.12 10.49
CA PHE A 70 -3.44 1.70 10.81
C PHE A 70 -3.79 0.40 10.11
N ASP A 71 -4.71 -0.36 10.69
CA ASP A 71 -5.24 -1.57 10.08
C ASP A 71 -6.20 -1.17 8.94
N ALA A 72 -5.87 -1.56 7.71
CA ALA A 72 -6.76 -1.44 6.56
C ALA A 72 -7.88 -2.48 6.57
N HIS A 73 -7.75 -3.54 7.35
CA HIS A 73 -8.79 -4.54 7.51
C HIS A 73 -8.77 -5.14 8.92
N PRO A 74 -9.95 -5.37 9.56
CA PRO A 74 -10.01 -5.93 10.91
C PRO A 74 -9.40 -7.33 11.03
N ARG A 75 -9.48 -8.12 9.96
CA ARG A 75 -8.85 -9.46 9.89
C ARG A 75 -7.36 -9.34 9.66
N ARG A 76 -6.55 -9.95 10.53
CA ARG A 76 -5.08 -9.79 10.55
C ARG A 76 -4.37 -10.56 9.45
N GLU A 77 -5.00 -11.62 8.96
CA GLU A 77 -4.55 -12.48 7.87
C GLU A 77 -4.81 -11.86 6.49
N SER A 78 -5.70 -10.87 6.41
CA SER A 78 -5.94 -10.09 5.19
C SER A 78 -4.68 -9.37 4.74
N GLN A 79 -4.54 -9.17 3.43
CA GLN A 79 -3.38 -8.52 2.85
C GLN A 79 -3.83 -7.36 1.96
N VAL A 80 -3.35 -6.16 2.26
CA VAL A 80 -3.50 -5.01 1.37
C VAL A 80 -2.84 -5.35 0.04
N ARG A 81 -3.58 -5.18 -1.06
CA ARG A 81 -3.15 -5.61 -2.39
C ARG A 81 -2.83 -4.46 -3.32
N GLN A 82 -3.62 -3.39 -3.29
CA GLN A 82 -3.42 -2.21 -4.13
C GLN A 82 -3.93 -0.95 -3.45
N LEU A 83 -3.32 0.18 -3.81
CA LEU A 83 -3.73 1.53 -3.45
C LEU A 83 -3.99 2.31 -4.73
N ALA A 84 -5.06 3.10 -4.75
CA ALA A 84 -5.34 4.06 -5.81
C ALA A 84 -5.84 5.37 -5.18
N TRP A 85 -5.11 6.46 -5.41
CA TRP A 85 -5.40 7.77 -4.82
C TRP A 85 -6.03 8.71 -5.85
N ILE A 86 -7.08 9.43 -5.44
CA ILE A 86 -7.72 10.50 -6.19
C ILE A 86 -8.37 11.52 -5.25
N GLY A 87 -8.10 12.82 -5.46
CA GLY A 87 -8.61 13.89 -4.58
C GLY A 87 -8.21 13.67 -3.11
N ASP A 88 -9.18 13.68 -2.21
CA ASP A 88 -8.96 13.39 -0.78
C ASP A 88 -9.22 11.92 -0.42
N GLY A 89 -9.37 11.04 -1.42
CA GLY A 89 -9.73 9.64 -1.24
C GLY A 89 -8.63 8.68 -1.68
N VAL A 90 -8.33 7.68 -0.84
CA VAL A 90 -7.46 6.56 -1.17
C VAL A 90 -8.26 5.26 -1.13
N TRP A 91 -8.41 4.63 -2.29
CA TRP A 91 -9.01 3.30 -2.41
C TRP A 91 -7.99 2.22 -2.10
N VAL A 92 -8.42 1.27 -1.28
CA VAL A 92 -7.62 0.13 -0.83
C VAL A 92 -8.33 -1.15 -1.20
N SER A 93 -7.64 -2.05 -1.91
CA SER A 93 -8.12 -3.41 -2.14
C SER A 93 -7.46 -4.39 -1.17
N ILE A 94 -8.26 -5.36 -0.71
CA ILE A 94 -7.82 -6.43 0.17
C ILE A 94 -7.80 -7.75 -0.61
N ARG A 95 -6.76 -8.55 -0.42
CA ARG A 95 -6.60 -9.86 -1.06
C ARG A 95 -7.75 -10.78 -0.64
N LEU A 96 -8.36 -11.42 -1.64
CA LEU A 96 -9.49 -12.36 -1.47
C LEU A 96 -10.71 -11.71 -0.79
N ASP A 97 -10.85 -10.40 -0.91
CA ASP A 97 -12.00 -9.64 -0.47
C ASP A 97 -12.64 -8.97 -1.70
N SER A 98 -13.96 -9.01 -1.78
CA SER A 98 -14.74 -8.33 -2.82
C SER A 98 -15.09 -6.89 -2.43
N THR A 99 -14.66 -6.41 -1.27
CA THR A 99 -14.93 -5.04 -0.82
C THR A 99 -13.73 -4.14 -1.06
N LEU A 100 -13.94 -3.03 -1.77
CA LEU A 100 -13.00 -1.91 -1.83
C LEU A 100 -13.26 -0.98 -0.66
N ARG A 101 -12.20 -0.54 0.02
CA ARG A 101 -12.28 0.33 1.20
C ARG A 101 -11.74 1.72 0.85
N LEU A 102 -12.52 2.77 1.09
CA LEU A 102 -12.12 4.16 0.89
C LEU A 102 -11.65 4.77 2.21
N TYR A 103 -10.46 5.39 2.17
CA TYR A 103 -9.90 6.14 3.28
C TYR A 103 -9.70 7.60 2.91
N HIS A 104 -9.87 8.49 3.88
CA HIS A 104 -9.54 9.90 3.72
C HIS A 104 -8.01 10.08 3.72
N ALA A 105 -7.47 10.78 2.73
CA ALA A 105 -6.04 10.94 2.50
C ALA A 105 -5.32 11.69 3.64
N LEU A 106 -5.97 12.70 4.24
CA LEU A 106 -5.40 13.50 5.34
C LEU A 106 -5.72 12.96 6.74
N THR A 107 -6.97 12.62 7.03
CA THR A 107 -7.40 12.17 8.37
C THR A 107 -7.17 10.68 8.61
N HIS A 108 -6.91 9.91 7.54
CA HIS A 108 -6.77 8.45 7.56
C HIS A 108 -8.02 7.71 8.04
N GLN A 109 -9.17 8.41 8.11
CA GLN A 109 -10.43 7.80 8.52
C GLN A 109 -10.95 6.90 7.41
N HIS A 110 -11.49 5.75 7.81
CA HIS A 110 -12.31 4.94 6.92
C HIS A 110 -13.59 5.70 6.60
N LEU A 111 -13.91 5.82 5.32
CA LEU A 111 -15.07 6.58 4.84
C LEU A 111 -16.16 5.66 4.34
N GLN A 112 -15.80 4.63 3.58
CA GLN A 112 -16.79 3.79 2.89
C GLN A 112 -16.22 2.43 2.51
N ASP A 113 -17.10 1.44 2.43
CA ASP A 113 -16.87 0.13 1.83
C ASP A 113 -17.78 -0.03 0.59
N VAL A 114 -17.22 -0.52 -0.52
CA VAL A 114 -17.94 -0.76 -1.78
C VAL A 114 -17.75 -2.22 -2.18
N ASP A 115 -18.84 -2.99 -2.18
CA ASP A 115 -18.85 -4.36 -2.67
C ASP A 115 -18.83 -4.39 -4.20
N ILE A 116 -17.82 -5.04 -4.77
CA ILE A 116 -17.65 -5.21 -6.21
C ILE A 116 -18.08 -6.60 -6.71
N GLU A 117 -18.46 -7.53 -5.82
CA GLU A 117 -18.90 -8.89 -6.17
C GLU A 117 -20.05 -8.91 -7.20
N PRO A 118 -21.10 -8.07 -7.08
CA PRO A 118 -22.19 -8.06 -8.06
C PRO A 118 -21.72 -7.64 -9.47
N TYR A 119 -20.75 -6.71 -9.54
CA TYR A 119 -20.20 -6.22 -10.80
C TYR A 119 -19.26 -7.23 -11.44
N VAL A 120 -18.41 -7.87 -10.64
CA VAL A 120 -17.49 -8.92 -11.09
C VAL A 120 -18.28 -10.12 -11.63
N SER A 121 -19.33 -10.55 -10.94
CA SER A 121 -20.21 -11.64 -11.38
C SER A 121 -20.88 -11.34 -12.73
N LYS A 122 -21.27 -10.08 -12.96
CA LYS A 122 -21.82 -9.63 -14.24
C LYS A 122 -20.76 -9.56 -15.34
N MET A 123 -19.55 -9.08 -15.03
CA MET A 123 -18.46 -8.92 -16.01
C MET A 123 -17.83 -10.25 -16.43
N LEU A 124 -17.75 -11.23 -15.52
CA LEU A 124 -17.22 -12.55 -15.83
C LEU A 124 -18.26 -13.49 -16.46
N GLY A 125 -19.54 -13.08 -16.45
CA GLY A 125 -20.67 -13.91 -16.85
C GLY A 125 -20.79 -15.17 -16.00
N ARG A 126 -21.93 -15.84 -16.04
CA ARG A 126 -21.96 -17.28 -15.75
C ARG A 126 -20.99 -17.95 -16.72
N LYS A 127 -19.73 -18.17 -16.33
CA LYS A 127 -18.96 -19.27 -16.89
C LYS A 127 -19.65 -20.52 -16.35
N ASN A 128 -20.54 -21.03 -17.20
CA ASN A 128 -21.28 -22.27 -17.01
C ASN A 128 -20.35 -23.32 -16.41
N LEU A 129 -20.58 -23.67 -15.15
CA LEU A 129 -20.29 -25.00 -14.65
C LEU A 129 -21.46 -25.87 -15.12
N SER A 130 -21.34 -26.35 -16.35
CA SER A 130 -22.05 -27.53 -16.84
C SER A 130 -21.05 -28.67 -16.95
#